data_AF-A0A4Q5WI56-F1
#
_entry.id   AF-A0A4Q5WI56-F1
#
_cell.length_a   1.000
_cell.length_b   1.000
_cell.length_c   1.000
_cell.angle_alpha   90.00
_cell.angle_beta   90.00
_cell.angle_gamma   90.00
#
_symmetry.space_group_name_H-M   'P 1'
#
loop_
_entity.id
_entity.type
_entity.pdbx_description
1 polymer ?
#
loop_
_entity_poly.entity_id
_entity_poly.type
_entity_poly.pdbx_seq_one_letter_code
_entity_poly.pdbx_strand_id
1 'polypeptide(L)' 'MAPVCRLKNKDEYTYLHSVAVCALMINLGRHLRLDEREIRDIGMAGLLHDIGKMAMPD' A
#
# COMPACT_ATOMS: atom_id res chain seq x y z
N MET A 1 21.61 5.51 22.61
CA MET A 1 21.60 4.78 21.32
C MET A 1 20.15 4.58 20.86
N ALA A 2 19.52 5.65 20.40
CA ALA A 2 18.12 5.68 19.94
C ALA A 2 18.00 6.91 19.02
N PRO A 3 17.88 6.74 17.69
CA PRO A 3 16.56 6.82 17.05
C PRO A 3 16.36 5.94 15.78
N VAL A 4 17.41 5.30 15.26
CA VAL A 4 17.38 4.66 13.92
C VAL A 4 16.48 3.42 13.85
N CYS A 5 16.29 2.69 14.96
CA CYS A 5 15.45 1.49 14.97
C CYS A 5 13.94 1.78 14.83
N ARG A 6 13.46 2.97 15.22
CA ARG A 6 12.03 3.31 15.06
C ARG A 6 11.66 3.67 13.63
N LEU A 7 12.57 4.33 12.90
CA LEU A 7 12.39 4.66 11.49
C LEU A 7 12.29 3.39 10.64
N LYS A 8 13.22 2.44 10.82
CA LYS A 8 13.17 1.13 10.12
C LYS A 8 11.83 0.41 10.27
N ASN A 9 11.26 0.40 11.47
CA ASN A 9 9.99 -0.30 11.73
C ASN A 9 8.78 0.43 11.14
N LYS A 10 8.79 1.77 11.10
CA LYS A 10 7.69 2.56 10.54
C LYS A 10 7.60 2.38 9.03
N ASP A 11 8.75 2.31 8.36
CA ASP A 11 8.84 2.08 6.90
C ASP A 11 8.42 0.65 6.52
N GLU A 12 8.87 -0.34 7.29
CA GLU A 12 8.54 -1.75 7.04
C GLU A 12 7.04 -2.05 7.28
N TYR A 13 6.45 -1.45 8.32
CA TYR A 13 5.02 -1.54 8.58
C TYR A 13 4.18 -0.86 7.48
N THR A 14 4.59 0.32 7.03
CA THR A 14 3.88 1.07 5.98
C THR A 14 3.98 0.36 4.62
N TYR A 15 5.13 -0.24 4.33
CA TYR A 15 5.32 -1.07 3.14
C TYR A 15 4.44 -2.32 3.16
N LEU A 16 4.46 -3.08 4.27
CA LEU A 16 3.65 -4.28 4.41
C LEU A 16 2.15 -3.96 4.35
N HIS A 17 1.74 -2.84 4.94
CA HIS A 17 0.37 -2.33 4.84
C HIS A 17 -0.03 -2.06 3.38
N SER A 18 0.79 -1.32 2.65
CA SER A 18 0.52 -0.95 1.25
C SER A 18 0.45 -2.17 0.34
N VAL A 19 1.29 -3.20 0.57
CA VAL A 19 1.23 -4.48 -0.15
C VAL A 19 -0.03 -5.26 0.20
N ALA A 20 -0.42 -5.33 1.48
CA ALA A 20 -1.64 -6.01 1.90
C ALA A 20 -2.90 -5.36 1.32
N VAL A 21 -2.97 -4.02 1.31
CA VAL A 21 -4.08 -3.26 0.71
C VAL A 21 -4.15 -3.49 -0.80
N CYS A 22 -3.02 -3.46 -1.50
CA CYS A 22 -2.95 -3.79 -2.93
C CYS A 22 -3.53 -5.18 -3.23
N ALA A 23 -3.12 -6.20 -2.47
CA ALA A 23 -3.62 -7.57 -2.64
C ALA A 23 -5.14 -7.68 -2.38
N LEU A 24 -5.65 -6.99 -1.36
CA LEU A 24 -7.08 -6.93 -1.06
C LEU A 24 -7.87 -6.26 -2.19
N MET A 25 -7.36 -5.15 -2.71
CA MET A 25 -8.00 -4.39 -3.79
C MET A 25 -8.04 -5.18 -5.11
N ILE A 26 -6.98 -5.90 -5.45
CA ILE A 26 -6.96 -6.81 -6.61
C ILE A 26 -8.00 -7.93 -6.44
N ASN A 27 -8.08 -8.55 -5.26
CA ASN A 27 -9.07 -9.60 -4.99
C ASN A 27 -10.50 -9.07 -5.04
N LEU A 28 -10.74 -7.85 -4.54
CA LEU A 28 -12.04 -7.19 -4.63
C LEU A 28 -12.43 -6.92 -6.08
N GLY A 29 -11.52 -6.37 -6.89
CA GLY A 29 -11.76 -6.12 -8.32
C GLY A 29 -12.10 -7.40 -9.09
N ARG A 30 -11.42 -8.51 -8.77
CA ARG A 30 -11.76 -9.85 -9.32
C ARG A 30 -13.15 -10.33 -8.89
N HIS A 31 -13.53 -10.15 -7.62
CA HIS A 31 -14.86 -10.50 -7.15
C HIS A 31 -15.97 -9.68 -7.81
N LEU A 32 -15.69 -8.41 -8.13
CA LEU A 32 -16.60 -7.53 -8.85
C LEU A 32 -16.62 -7.77 -10.37
N ARG A 33 -15.79 -8.70 -10.87
CA ARG A 33 -15.62 -9.02 -12.31
C ARG A 33 -15.27 -7.79 -13.16
N LEU A 34 -14.47 -6.89 -12.59
CA LEU A 34 -13.89 -5.77 -13.33
C LEU A 34 -12.92 -6.27 -14.40
N ASP A 35 -12.64 -5.44 -15.38
CA ASP A 35 -11.68 -5.80 -16.42
C ASP A 35 -10.22 -5.78 -15.88
N GLU A 36 -9.31 -6.43 -16.58
CA GLU A 36 -7.90 -6.54 -16.17
C GLU A 36 -7.18 -5.18 -16.11
N ARG A 37 -7.63 -4.17 -16.87
CA ARG A 37 -7.08 -2.81 -16.75
C ARG A 37 -7.55 -2.18 -15.45
N GLU A 38 -8.83 -2.26 -15.14
CA GLU A 38 -9.42 -1.74 -13.91
C GLU A 38 -8.80 -2.43 -12.67
N ILE A 39 -8.64 -3.75 -12.69
CA ILE A 39 -8.00 -4.50 -11.59
C ILE A 39 -6.57 -4.02 -11.37
N ARG A 40 -5.81 -3.80 -12.45
CA ARG A 40 -4.44 -3.30 -12.36
C ARG A 40 -4.40 -1.88 -11.80
N ASP A 41 -5.29 -1.01 -12.27
CA ASP A 41 -5.31 0.39 -11.86
C ASP A 41 -5.72 0.52 -10.37
N ILE A 42 -6.69 -0.28 -9.91
CA ILE A 42 -7.13 -0.32 -8.51
C ILE A 42 -6.04 -0.95 -7.60
N GLY A 43 -5.36 -2.01 -8.04
CA GLY A 43 -4.24 -2.58 -7.28
C GLY A 43 -3.07 -1.59 -7.13
N MET A 44 -2.76 -0.88 -8.21
CA MET A 44 -1.72 0.16 -8.20
C MET A 44 -2.13 1.36 -7.34
N ALA A 45 -3.40 1.76 -7.37
CA ALA A 45 -3.93 2.76 -6.43
C ALA A 45 -3.75 2.30 -4.97
N GLY A 46 -4.05 1.04 -4.64
CA GLY A 46 -3.86 0.48 -3.30
C GLY A 46 -2.42 0.44 -2.83
N LEU A 47 -1.46 0.18 -3.73
CA LEU A 47 -0.03 0.20 -3.40
C LEU A 47 0.48 1.62 -3.17
N LEU A 48 -0.02 2.59 -3.93
CA LEU A 48 0.45 3.98 -3.89
C LEU A 48 -0.32 4.85 -2.89
N HIS A 49 -1.47 4.40 -2.37
CA HIS A 49 -2.39 5.25 -1.61
C HIS A 49 -1.75 5.89 -0.36
N ASP A 50 -0.86 5.17 0.31
CA ASP A 50 -0.18 5.63 1.52
C ASP A 50 1.25 6.14 1.25
N ILE A 51 1.71 6.18 -0.02
CA ILE A 51 2.99 6.81 -0.38
C ILE A 51 2.97 8.31 -0.06
N GLY A 52 1.82 8.97 -0.16
CA GLY A 52 1.67 10.38 0.23
C GLY A 52 1.92 10.64 1.71
N LYS A 53 1.65 9.67 2.60
CA LYS A 53 1.96 9.78 4.03
C LYS A 53 3.45 9.67 4.33
N MET A 54 4.23 8.96 3.49
CA MET A 54 5.69 8.89 3.65
C MET A 54 6.38 10.24 3.34
N ALA A 55 5.73 11.14 2.59
CA ALA A 55 6.26 12.46 2.26
C ALA A 55 5.88 13.55 3.30
N MET A 56 4.99 13.24 4.25
CA MET A 56 4.56 14.18 5.28
C MET A 56 5.40 13.97 6.56
N PRO A 57 6.06 15.02 7.09
CA PRO A 57 6.71 14.93 8.39
C PRO A 57 5.67 14.86 9.52
N ASP A 58 5.99 14.11 10.58
CA ASP A 58 5.22 14.09 11.84
C ASP A 58 5.25 15.46 12.55
#